data_AF-A0A327NF95-F1
#
_entry.id   AF-A0A327NF95-F1
#
_cell.length_a   1.000
_cell.length_b   1.000
_cell.length_c   1.000
_cell.angle_alpha   90.00
_cell.angle_beta   90.00
_cell.angle_gamma   90.00
#
_symmetry.space_group_name_H-M   'P 1'
#
loop_
_entity.id
_entity.type
_entity.pdbx_description
1 polymer ?
#
loop_
_entity_poly.entity_id
_entity_poly.type
_entity_poly.pdbx_seq_one_letter_code
_entity_poly.pdbx_strand_id
1 'polypeptide(L)' 'MKTGLIHTTIRRKPVYYKLKRQVVAEFQSEIAQANGWDRDWLHWKRGITLQMRYNNLLFSNQPTRHRSLTKMHG' A
#
# COMPACT_ATOMS: atom_id res chain seq x y z
N MET A 1 12.66 -10.52 22.69
CA MET A 1 11.74 -9.62 21.96
C MET A 1 11.47 -10.23 20.59
N LYS A 2 10.26 -10.74 20.33
CA LYS A 2 9.88 -11.26 19.00
C LYS A 2 9.54 -10.06 18.11
N THR A 3 10.36 -9.82 17.10
CA THR A 3 10.18 -8.80 16.06
C THR A 3 8.83 -8.99 15.37
N GLY A 4 7.85 -8.15 15.73
CA GLY A 4 6.47 -8.19 15.26
C GLY A 4 6.27 -7.80 13.79
N LEU A 5 7.25 -8.04 12.91
CA LEU A 5 7.23 -7.54 11.53
C LEU A 5 6.83 -8.58 10.47
N ILE A 6 6.75 -9.87 10.80
CA ILE A 6 6.64 -10.93 9.76
C ILE A 6 5.29 -11.70 9.79
N HIS A 7 4.43 -11.49 10.80
CA HIS A 7 3.25 -12.35 10.99
C HIS A 7 1.97 -11.94 10.24
N THR A 8 1.89 -10.78 9.58
CA THR A 8 0.64 -10.32 8.95
C THR A 8 0.54 -10.63 7.46
N THR A 9 1.66 -10.92 6.78
CA THR A 9 1.68 -11.14 5.32
C THR A 9 1.04 -12.48 4.91
N ILE A 10 1.02 -13.48 5.78
CA ILE A 10 0.52 -14.82 5.45
C ILE A 10 -1.02 -14.91 5.48
N ARG A 11 -1.69 -14.12 6.33
CA ARG A 11 -3.13 -14.35 6.65
C ARG A 11 -4.13 -13.79 5.63
N ARG A 12 -3.72 -12.99 4.64
CA ARG A 12 -4.64 -12.33 3.68
C ARG A 12 -4.20 -12.41 2.22
N LYS A 13 -3.54 -13.50 1.82
CA LYS A 13 -3.12 -13.75 0.43
C LYS A 13 -4.26 -13.53 -0.60
N PRO A 14 -5.49 -14.04 -0.39
CA PRO A 14 -6.57 -13.85 -1.37
C PRO A 14 -6.97 -12.38 -1.56
N VAL A 15 -7.02 -11.62 -0.47
CA VAL A 15 -7.35 -10.18 -0.50
C VAL A 15 -6.25 -9.40 -1.22
N TYR A 16 -4.99 -9.71 -0.92
CA TYR A 16 -3.84 -9.12 -1.60
C TYR A 16 -3.87 -9.39 -3.10
N TYR A 17 -4.10 -10.64 -3.53
CA TYR A 17 -4.15 -10.98 -4.96
C TYR A 17 -5.36 -10.37 -5.68
N LYS A 18 -6.51 -10.23 -5.01
CA LYS A 18 -7.66 -9.51 -5.57
C LYS A 18 -7.31 -8.04 -5.80
N LEU A 19 -6.74 -7.38 -4.80
CA LEU A 19 -6.33 -5.98 -4.90
C LEU A 19 -5.23 -5.78 -5.95
N LYS A 20 -4.26 -6.69 -6.01
CA LYS A 20 -3.19 -6.68 -7.02
C LYS A 20 -3.77 -6.72 -8.44
N ARG A 21 -4.78 -7.57 -8.70
CA ARG A 21 -5.43 -7.64 -10.02
C ARG A 21 -6.13 -6.34 -10.39
N GLN A 22 -6.82 -5.71 -9.43
CA GLN A 22 -7.49 -4.42 -9.65
C GLN A 22 -6.46 -3.33 -10.00
N VAL A 23 -5.40 -3.20 -9.19
CA VAL A 23 -4.35 -2.19 -9.41
C VAL A 23 -3.57 -2.47 -10.71
N VAL A 24 -3.37 -3.73 -11.11
CA VAL A 24 -2.78 -4.04 -12.42
C VAL A 24 -3.69 -3.58 -13.56
N ALA A 25 -5.00 -3.85 -13.48
CA ALA A 25 -5.94 -3.45 -14.51
C ALA A 25 -6.02 -1.92 -14.68
N GLU A 26 -5.98 -1.17 -13.58
CA GLU A 26 -6.00 0.31 -13.59
C GLU A 26 -4.81 0.91 -14.35
N PHE A 27 -3.62 0.33 -14.21
CA PHE A 27 -2.40 0.87 -14.82
C PHE A 27 -2.08 0.25 -16.19
N GLN A 28 -2.83 -0.77 -16.61
CA GLN A 28 -2.48 -1.58 -17.77
C GLN A 28 -2.47 -0.77 -19.07
N SER A 29 -3.44 0.11 -19.28
CA SER A 29 -3.53 0.94 -20.47
C SER A 29 -2.42 1.98 -20.54
N GLU A 30 -2.13 2.67 -19.42
CA GLU A 30 -1.06 3.68 -19.34
C GLU A 30 0.32 3.03 -19.57
N ILE A 31 0.57 1.88 -18.95
CA ILE A 31 1.84 1.14 -19.12
C ILE A 31 2.01 0.65 -20.57
N ALA A 32 0.91 0.23 -21.23
CA ALA A 32 0.97 -0.24 -22.61
C ALA A 32 1.33 0.87 -23.61
N GLN A 33 1.07 2.13 -23.26
CA GLN A 33 1.37 3.30 -24.09
C GLN A 33 2.69 3.99 -23.72
N ALA A 34 3.27 3.65 -22.57
CA ALA A 34 4.49 4.28 -22.05
C ALA A 34 5.77 3.55 -22.50
N ASN A 35 6.84 4.32 -22.67
CA ASN A 35 8.13 3.83 -23.13
C ASN A 35 9.25 4.26 -22.17
N GLY A 36 10.34 3.48 -22.13
CA GLY A 36 11.54 3.79 -21.36
C GLY A 36 11.24 4.15 -19.90
N TRP A 37 11.76 5.29 -19.46
CA TRP A 37 11.64 5.76 -18.07
C TRP A 37 10.19 5.94 -17.59
N ASP A 38 9.29 6.39 -18.46
CA ASP A 38 7.88 6.60 -18.08
C ASP A 38 7.20 5.27 -17.74
N ARG A 39 7.56 4.21 -18.47
CA ARG A 39 7.05 2.86 -18.19
C ARG A 39 7.54 2.35 -16.84
N ASP A 40 8.82 2.56 -16.54
CA ASP A 40 9.42 2.16 -15.26
C ASP A 40 8.82 2.94 -14.09
N TRP A 41 8.61 4.25 -14.28
CA TRP A 41 7.92 5.10 -13.33
C TRP A 41 6.48 4.63 -13.05
N LEU A 42 5.72 4.27 -14.08
CA LEU A 42 4.36 3.72 -13.92
C LEU A 42 4.38 2.37 -13.19
N HIS A 43 5.36 1.50 -13.46
CA HIS A 43 5.53 0.26 -12.72
C HIS A 43 5.82 0.50 -11.24
N TRP A 44 6.67 1.47 -10.91
CA TRP A 44 6.94 1.89 -9.54
C TRP A 44 5.68 2.44 -8.86
N LYS A 45 4.99 3.38 -9.52
CA LYS A 45 3.75 4.00 -9.01
C LYS A 45 2.68 2.95 -8.72
N ARG A 46 2.48 1.98 -9.62
CA ARG A 46 1.59 0.83 -9.43
C ARG A 46 1.94 0.03 -8.16
N GLY A 47 3.23 -0.19 -7.89
CA GLY A 47 3.70 -0.87 -6.70
C GLY A 47 3.36 -0.13 -5.41
N ILE A 48 3.60 1.19 -5.39
CA ILE A 48 3.24 2.06 -4.26
C ILE A 48 1.72 2.07 -4.03
N THR A 49 0.92 2.21 -5.08
CA THR A 49 -0.55 2.19 -4.97
C THR A 49 -1.06 0.90 -4.35
N LEU A 50 -0.54 -0.26 -4.77
CA LEU A 50 -0.89 -1.55 -4.19
C LEU A 50 -0.55 -1.60 -2.69
N GLN A 51 0.65 -1.16 -2.32
CA GLN A 51 1.11 -1.16 -0.92
C GLN A 51 0.25 -0.24 -0.05
N MET A 52 -0.04 0.98 -0.51
CA MET A 52 -0.88 1.93 0.23
C MET A 52 -2.29 1.40 0.43
N ARG A 53 -2.93 0.89 -0.63
CA ARG A 53 -4.30 0.34 -0.53
C ARG A 53 -4.34 -0.89 0.36
N TYR A 54 -3.34 -1.76 0.28
CA TYR A 54 -3.25 -2.93 1.14
C TYR A 54 -3.05 -2.54 2.60
N ASN A 55 -2.17 -1.57 2.88
CA ASN A 55 -1.99 -1.03 4.23
C ASN A 55 -3.27 -0.40 4.76
N ASN A 56 -3.98 0.39 3.94
CA ASN A 56 -5.28 0.94 4.33
C ASN A 56 -6.27 -0.16 4.71
N LEU A 57 -6.35 -1.27 3.96
CA LEU A 57 -7.20 -2.41 4.31
C LEU A 57 -6.74 -3.16 5.58
N LEU A 58 -5.44 -3.16 5.88
CA LEU A 58 -4.91 -3.79 7.09
C LEU A 58 -5.14 -2.92 8.33
N PHE A 59 -5.10 -1.61 8.18
CA PHE A 59 -5.06 -0.64 9.27
C PHE A 59 -6.27 0.30 9.33
N SER A 60 -7.29 0.13 8.47
CA SER A 60 -8.50 0.98 8.42
C SER A 60 -9.25 1.06 9.76
N ASN A 61 -9.10 0.03 10.60
CA ASN A 61 -9.76 -0.07 11.90
C ASN A 61 -8.79 0.16 13.07
N GLN A 62 -7.55 0.60 12.81
CA GLN A 62 -6.69 1.05 13.89
C GLN A 62 -7.18 2.43 14.30
N PRO A 63 -7.61 2.63 15.56
CA PRO A 63 -7.88 3.98 16.04
C PRO A 63 -6.59 4.77 15.83
N THR A 64 -6.68 5.81 15.01
CA THR A 64 -5.65 6.82 14.91
C THR A 64 -5.38 7.28 16.33
N ARG A 65 -4.25 6.85 16.92
CA ARG A 65 -3.72 7.50 18.11
C ARG A 65 -3.36 8.90 17.66
N HIS A 66 -4.36 9.78 17.71
CA HIS A 66 -4.20 11.20 17.50
C HIS A 66 -3.09 11.62 18.46
N ARG A 67 -1.95 11.96 17.88
CA ARG A 67 -0.75 12.32 18.60
C ARG A 67 -1.04 13.70 19.20
N SER A 68 -1.56 13.71 20.42
CA SER A 68 -1.68 14.90 21.26
C SER A 68 -0.26 15.39 21.59
N LEU A 69 0.37 16.12 20.67
CA LEU A 69 1.66 16.80 20.88
C LEU A 69 1.49 18.31 21.04
N THR A 70 0.32 18.76 21.47
CA THR A 70 0.06 20.15 21.88
C THR A 70 -0.35 20.15 23.35
N LYS A 71 0.60 19.91 24.25
CA LYS A 71 0.57 20.27 25.68
C LYS A 71 1.95 19.99 26.30
N MET A 72 2.96 20.76 25.91
CA MET A 72 4.19 20.90 26.68
C MET A 72 4.73 22.33 26.54
N HIS A 73 3.90 23.32 26.82
CA HIS A 73 4.32 24.66 27.25
C HIS A 73 3.30 25.11 28.30
N GLY A 74 3.71 24.96 29.56
CA GLY A 74 3.06 25.42 30.78
C GLY A 74 4.16 25.62 31.80
#